data_AF-A0A8K0XCC9-F1
#
_entry.id   AF-A0A8K0XCC9-F1
#
_cell.length_a   1.000
_cell.length_b   1.000
_cell.length_c   1.000
_cell.angle_alpha   90.00
_cell.angle_beta   90.00
_cell.angle_gamma   90.00
#
_symmetry.space_group_name_H-M   'P 1'
#
loop_
_entity.id
_entity.type
_entity.pdbx_description
1 polymer ?
#
loop_
_entity_poly.entity_id
_entity_poly.type
_entity_poly.pdbx_seq_one_letter_code
_entity_poly.pdbx_strand_id
1 'polypeptide(L)'
;MDQFQFDDATKKELATFLEREQAQARMNAQVQTLTSMCWDKCITSTPGSRFARGEESCLVNCVDRFLDTSLFMVKQIQQLHRAPESSP
;
A
#
# COMPACT_ATOMS: atom_id res chain seq x y z
N MET A 1 -8.72 8.93 36.25
CA MET A 1 -8.19 8.84 34.87
C MET A 1 -9.01 9.80 34.03
N ASP A 2 -8.72 11.11 34.15
CA ASP A 2 -9.35 12.17 33.36
C ASP A 2 -8.25 13.21 33.12
N GLN A 3 -7.46 13.07 32.05
CA GLN A 3 -6.29 13.95 31.84
C GLN A 3 -6.16 14.49 30.42
N PHE A 4 -7.15 14.29 29.55
CA PHE A 4 -7.16 14.92 28.23
C PHE A 4 -8.59 15.34 27.85
N GLN A 5 -9.14 16.35 28.52
CA GLN A 5 -10.32 17.04 28.00
C GLN A 5 -9.86 18.04 26.94
N PHE A 6 -9.73 17.56 25.71
CA PHE A 6 -9.56 18.41 24.54
C PHE A 6 -10.89 19.11 24.23
N ASP A 7 -10.83 20.38 23.83
CA ASP A 7 -11.99 21.06 23.25
C ASP A 7 -12.30 20.48 21.86
N ASP A 8 -13.50 20.75 21.34
CA ASP A 8 -13.94 20.14 20.08
C ASP A 8 -13.09 20.57 18.87
N ALA A 9 -12.50 21.76 18.93
CA ALA A 9 -11.53 22.23 17.94
C ALA A 9 -10.26 21.37 17.96
N THR A 10 -9.65 21.16 19.14
CA THR A 10 -8.45 20.31 19.27
C THR A 10 -8.74 18.85 18.90
N LYS A 11 -9.92 18.31 19.22
CA LYS A 11 -10.29 16.95 18.79
C LYS A 11 -10.30 16.82 17.27
N LYS A 12 -10.84 17.81 16.55
CA LYS A 12 -10.91 17.82 15.09
C LYS A 12 -9.53 17.93 14.46
N GLU A 13 -8.67 18.79 15.00
CA GLU A 13 -7.28 18.91 14.57
C GLU A 13 -6.52 17.60 14.80
N LEU A 14 -6.65 17.01 15.99
CA LEU A 14 -6.01 15.74 16.33
C LEU A 14 -6.49 14.61 15.42
N ALA A 15 -7.78 14.53 15.11
CA ALA A 15 -8.31 13.55 14.16
C ALA A 15 -7.65 13.70 12.77
N THR A 16 -7.56 14.94 12.27
CA THR A 16 -6.92 15.24 10.98
C THR A 16 -5.42 14.86 11.00
N PHE A 17 -4.73 15.18 12.09
CA PHE A 17 -3.33 14.82 12.29
C PHE A 17 -3.14 13.30 12.29
N LEU A 18 -3.96 12.57 13.06
CA LEU A 18 -3.90 11.11 13.13
C LEU A 18 -4.18 10.45 11.78
N GLU A 19 -5.16 10.94 11.03
CA GLU A 19 -5.46 10.44 9.68
C GLU A 19 -4.25 10.57 8.74
N ARG A 20 -3.55 11.72 8.80
CA ARG A 20 -2.34 11.96 8.01
C ARG A 20 -1.20 11.03 8.43
N GLU A 21 -0.92 10.93 9.73
CA GLU A 21 0.15 10.06 10.23
C GLU A 21 -0.12 8.58 9.94
N GLN A 22 -1.38 8.15 10.06
CA GLN A 22 -1.76 6.79 9.67
C GLN A 22 -1.62 6.57 8.17
N ALA A 23 -1.94 7.55 7.33
CA ALA A 23 -1.71 7.45 5.88
C ALA A 23 -0.23 7.30 5.56
N GLN A 24 0.63 8.09 6.21
CA GLN A 24 2.09 8.00 6.11
C GLN A 24 2.60 6.61 6.53
N ALA A 25 2.13 6.11 7.68
CA ALA A 25 2.50 4.79 8.19
C ALA A 25 2.08 3.66 7.24
N ARG A 26 0.86 3.74 6.68
CA ARG A 26 0.37 2.78 5.68
C ARG A 26 1.23 2.80 4.41
N MET A 27 1.60 3.98 3.91
CA MET A 27 2.49 4.10 2.75
C MET A 27 3.85 3.46 3.01
N ASN A 28 4.45 3.72 4.16
CA ASN A 28 5.74 3.12 4.54
C ASN A 28 5.65 1.60 4.64
N ALA A 29 4.57 1.05 5.21
CA ALA A 29 4.35 -0.39 5.28
C ALA A 29 4.20 -1.02 3.89
N GLN A 30 3.55 -0.33 2.94
CA GLN A 30 3.45 -0.79 1.56
C GLN A 30 4.80 -0.77 0.84
N VAL A 31 5.60 0.29 1.04
CA VAL A 31 6.97 0.36 0.51
C VAL A 31 7.81 -0.83 1.00
N GLN A 32 7.74 -1.15 2.30
CA GLN A 32 8.48 -2.30 2.86
C GLN A 32 8.00 -3.63 2.28
N THR A 33 6.68 -3.80 2.15
CA THR A 33 6.08 -5.01 1.58
C THR A 33 6.52 -5.22 0.13
N LEU A 34 6.42 -4.18 -0.69
CA LEU A 34 6.86 -4.22 -2.09
C LEU A 34 8.36 -4.44 -2.20
N THR A 35 9.15 -3.78 -1.35
CA THR A 35 10.61 -3.96 -1.32
C THR A 35 10.97 -5.41 -1.05
N SER A 36 10.41 -6.03 -0.01
CA SER A 36 10.68 -7.43 0.32
C SER A 36 10.25 -8.36 -0.81
N MET A 37 9.02 -8.21 -1.30
CA MET A 37 8.49 -9.08 -2.35
C MET A 37 9.28 -8.98 -3.65
N CYS A 38 9.57 -7.77 -4.10
CA CYS A 38 10.28 -7.55 -5.36
C CYS A 38 11.76 -7.88 -5.24
N TRP A 39 12.35 -7.73 -4.06
CA TRP A 39 13.70 -8.22 -3.78
C TRP A 39 13.79 -9.72 -4.02
N ASP A 40 12.92 -10.51 -3.37
CA ASP A 40 12.93 -11.97 -3.47
C ASP A 40 12.67 -12.47 -4.91
N LYS A 41 11.95 -11.69 -5.72
CA LYS A 41 11.63 -12.04 -7.11
C LYS A 41 12.71 -11.65 -8.10
N CYS A 42 13.35 -10.49 -7.90
CA CYS A 42 14.22 -9.88 -8.89
C CYS A 42 15.71 -10.03 -8.59
N ILE A 43 16.08 -10.21 -7.32
CA ILE A 43 17.48 -10.31 -6.89
C ILE A 43 17.78 -11.75 -6.51
N THR A 44 18.26 -12.52 -7.48
CA THR A 44 18.54 -13.96 -7.32
C THR A 44 20.00 -14.27 -7.01
N SER A 45 20.87 -13.28 -7.12
CA SER A 45 22.28 -13.32 -6.79
C SER A 45 22.68 -12.06 -6.03
N THR A 46 23.78 -12.11 -5.27
CA THR A 46 24.32 -10.92 -4.61
C THR A 46 24.57 -9.82 -5.65
N PRO A 47 23.90 -8.66 -5.54
CA PRO A 47 24.12 -7.56 -6.47
C PRO A 47 25.57 -7.05 -6.41
N GLY A 48 26.04 -6.48 -7.51
CA GLY A 48 27.29 -5.75 -7.53
C GLY A 48 27.18 -4.39 -6.81
N SER A 49 28.08 -3.46 -7.15
CA SER A 49 28.00 -2.07 -6.64
C SER A 49 26.76 -1.30 -7.13
N ARG A 50 26.04 -1.85 -8.11
CA ARG A 50 24.79 -1.35 -8.69
C ARG A 50 23.97 -2.54 -9.17
N PHE A 51 22.67 -2.34 -9.31
CA PHE A 51 21.81 -3.31 -9.98
C PHE A 51 22.21 -3.46 -11.45
N ALA A 52 22.20 -4.70 -11.92
CA ALA A 52 22.27 -4.99 -13.35
C ALA A 52 21.01 -4.44 -14.04
N ARG A 53 21.12 -4.12 -15.33
CA ARG A 53 19.98 -3.60 -16.13
C ARG A 53 18.74 -4.51 -16.04
N GLY A 54 18.94 -5.82 -15.97
CA GLY A 54 17.85 -6.80 -15.82
C GLY A 54 17.17 -6.74 -14.44
N GLU A 55 17.95 -6.57 -13.37
CA GLU A 55 17.43 -6.42 -12.00
C GLU A 55 16.62 -5.12 -11.86
N GLU A 56 17.16 -4.01 -12.36
CA GLU A 56 16.48 -2.71 -12.36
C GLU A 56 15.15 -2.77 -13.12
N SER A 57 15.15 -3.34 -14.33
CA SER A 57 13.92 -3.53 -15.12
C SER A 57 12.94 -4.46 -14.42
N CYS A 58 13.42 -5.53 -13.78
CA CYS A 58 12.55 -6.44 -13.02
C CYS A 58 11.88 -5.71 -11.85
N LEU A 59 12.63 -4.93 -11.05
CA LEU A 59 12.12 -4.22 -9.90
C LEU A 59 10.99 -3.24 -10.27
N VAL A 60 11.20 -2.44 -11.34
CA VAL A 60 10.17 -1.52 -11.87
C VAL A 60 8.92 -2.31 -12.26
N ASN A 61 9.07 -3.35 -13.09
CA ASN A 61 7.95 -4.16 -13.53
C ASN A 61 7.25 -4.89 -12.37
N CYS A 62 7.98 -5.31 -11.34
CA CYS A 62 7.42 -6.01 -10.19
C CYS A 62 6.43 -5.13 -9.44
N VAL A 63 6.81 -3.88 -9.15
CA VAL A 63 5.95 -2.93 -8.46
C VAL A 63 4.74 -2.56 -9.33
N ASP A 64 4.97 -2.20 -10.60
CA ASP A 64 3.89 -1.82 -11.52
C ASP A 64 2.84 -2.94 -11.66
N ARG A 65 3.30 -4.18 -11.90
CA ARG A 65 2.38 -5.33 -12.05
C ARG A 65 1.64 -5.64 -10.77
N PHE A 66 2.25 -5.46 -9.60
CA PHE A 66 1.55 -5.63 -8.33
C PHE A 66 0.43 -4.59 -8.17
N LEU A 67 0.70 -3.32 -8.44
CA LEU A 67 -0.28 -2.25 -8.33
C LEU A 67 -1.42 -2.42 -9.34
N ASP A 68 -1.10 -2.73 -10.61
CA ASP A 68 -2.09 -2.98 -11.66
C ASP A 68 -3.02 -4.13 -11.29
N THR A 69 -2.44 -5.25 -10.83
CA THR A 69 -3.22 -6.43 -10.44
C THR A 69 -4.07 -6.12 -9.20
N SER A 70 -3.53 -5.41 -8.22
CA SER A 70 -4.26 -5.01 -7.01
C SER A 70 -5.48 -4.13 -7.35
N LEU A 71 -5.29 -3.13 -8.22
CA LEU A 71 -6.38 -2.27 -8.69
C LEU A 71 -7.42 -3.05 -9.49
N PHE A 72 -6.98 -4.00 -10.33
CA PHE A 72 -7.88 -4.89 -11.05
C PHE A 72 -8.74 -5.71 -10.08
N MET A 73 -8.13 -6.35 -9.08
CA MET A 73 -8.87 -7.14 -8.08
C MET A 73 -9.90 -6.28 -7.33
N VAL A 74 -9.52 -5.09 -6.87
CA VAL A 74 -10.43 -4.16 -6.18
C VAL A 74 -11.62 -3.78 -7.08
N LYS A 75 -11.37 -3.47 -8.35
CA LYS A 75 -12.45 -3.18 -9.32
C LYS A 75 -13.40 -4.35 -9.47
N GLN A 76 -12.89 -5.58 -9.54
CA GLN A 76 -13.73 -6.77 -9.66
C GLN A 76 -14.59 -7.00 -8.41
N ILE A 77 -14.00 -6.86 -7.22
CA ILE A 77 -14.74 -6.98 -5.94
C ILE A 77 -15.84 -5.92 -5.88
N GLN A 78 -15.55 -4.68 -6.28
CA GLN A 78 -16.54 -3.61 -6.32
C GLN A 78 -17.67 -3.85 -7.32
N GLN A 79 -17.42 -4.57 -8.42
CA GLN A 79 -18.46 -4.97 -9.37
C GLN A 79 -19.35 -6.07 -8.79
N LEU A 80 -18.75 -7.07 -8.12
CA LEU A 80 -19.49 -8.13 -7.44
C LEU A 80 -20.41 -7.58 -6.34
N HIS A 81 -19.92 -6.64 -5.53
CA HIS A 81 -20.73 -6.00 -4.48
C HIS A 81 -21.83 -5.08 -5.04
N ARG A 82 -21.71 -4.62 -6.29
CA ARG A 82 -22.72 -3.76 -6.94
C ARG A 82 -23.77 -4.54 -7.73
N ALA A 83 -23.50 -5.80 -8.05
CA ALA A 83 -24.52 -6.67 -8.62
C ALA A 83 -25.62 -6.83 -7.55
N PRO A 84 -26.88 -6.46 -7.83
CA PRO A 84 -27.96 -6.78 -6.92
C PRO A 84 -27.97 -8.30 -6.74
N GLU A 85 -28.20 -8.73 -5.51
CA GLU A 85 -28.55 -10.08 -5.13
C GLU A 85 -29.85 -10.48 -5.87
N SER A 86 -29.72 -10.79 -7.15
CA SER A 86 -30.83 -11.27 -7.98
C SER A 86 -30.28 -12.35 -8.89
N SER A 87 -30.42 -13.60 -8.41
CA SER A 87 -31.07 -14.72 -9.09
C SER A 87 -30.43 -16.06 -8.71
N PRO A 88 -31.19 -17.15 -8.74
CA PRO A 88 -32.36 -17.55 -7.94
C PRO A 88 -31.99 -18.33 -6.68
#